data_AF-A0A512RNG7-F1
#
_entry.id   AF-A0A512RNG7-F1
#
_cell.length_a   1.000
_cell.length_b   1.000
_cell.length_c   1.000
_cell.angle_alpha   90.00
_cell.angle_beta   90.00
_cell.angle_gamma   90.00
#
_symmetry.space_group_name_H-M   'P 1'
#
loop_
_entity.id
_entity.type
_entity.pdbx_description
1 polymer ?
#
loop_
_entity_poly.entity_id
_entity_poly.type
_entity_poly.pdbx_seq_one_letter_code
_entity_poly.pdbx_strand_id
1 'polypeptide(L)'
;MCAHQDDHKPNLLLSVLQNRCPRCRRGRLFEESNPYRLRSFMKMNVQCPVCGQPTEPETGFYFGTGYVSYALSIALSVATFVAWWVLIGFSLDDSRLFWWLGLNGILLVLMQPLLMRVSRSIWLAFFVYYDKNWRRFRISQ
;
A
#
# COMPACT_ATOMS: atom_id res chain seq x y z
N MET A 1 -22.41 31.24 9.19
CA MET A 1 -22.97 29.88 9.38
C MET A 1 -21.89 28.87 9.02
N CYS A 2 -21.18 28.32 10.01
CA CYS A 2 -20.13 27.33 9.76
C CYS A 2 -20.77 25.94 9.79
N ALA A 3 -21.04 25.36 8.61
CA ALA A 3 -21.50 23.99 8.51
C ALA A 3 -20.40 23.06 9.05
N HIS A 4 -20.62 22.51 10.25
CA HIS A 4 -19.88 21.38 10.77
C HIS A 4 -20.29 20.17 9.94
N GLN A 5 -19.63 19.96 8.80
CA GLN A 5 -19.83 18.75 8.02
C GLN A 5 -19.04 17.64 8.71
N ASP A 6 -19.76 16.77 9.41
CA ASP A 6 -19.21 15.59 10.07
C ASP A 6 -18.62 14.65 9.03
N ASP A 7 -17.37 14.92 8.68
CA ASP A 7 -16.59 14.09 7.79
C ASP A 7 -16.26 12.78 8.50
N HIS A 8 -17.00 11.71 8.15
CA HIS A 8 -16.67 10.36 8.58
C HIS A 8 -15.20 10.08 8.24
N LYS A 9 -14.37 9.86 9.27
CA LYS A 9 -12.95 9.56 9.14
C LYS A 9 -12.80 8.18 8.50
N PRO A 10 -12.24 8.06 7.28
CA PRO A 10 -12.05 6.74 6.67
C PRO A 10 -11.03 5.93 7.47
N ASN A 11 -11.16 4.60 7.47
CA ASN A 11 -10.23 3.71 8.17
C ASN A 11 -8.82 3.81 7.58
N LEU A 12 -7.80 3.89 8.44
CA LEU A 12 -6.41 4.06 8.00
C LEU A 12 -5.95 2.90 7.11
N LEU A 13 -6.15 1.66 7.59
CA LEU A 13 -5.73 0.45 6.89
C LEU A 13 -6.37 0.36 5.50
N LEU A 14 -7.66 0.62 5.40
CA LEU A 14 -8.38 0.62 4.13
C LEU A 14 -7.84 1.69 3.19
N SER A 15 -7.58 2.90 3.70
CA SER A 15 -7.01 4.00 2.91
C SER A 15 -5.62 3.65 2.38
N VAL A 16 -4.77 3.01 3.19
CA VAL A 16 -3.43 2.58 2.78
C VAL A 16 -3.50 1.49 1.71
N LEU A 17 -4.34 0.47 1.91
CA LEU A 17 -4.54 -0.61 0.93
C LEU A 17 -5.10 -0.10 -0.40
N GLN A 18 -5.97 0.92 -0.35
CA GLN A 18 -6.52 1.58 -1.54
C GLN A 18 -5.60 2.67 -2.13
N ASN A 19 -4.37 2.80 -1.64
CA ASN A 19 -3.38 3.80 -2.08
C ASN A 19 -3.91 5.24 -2.04
N ARG A 20 -4.60 5.57 -0.95
CA ARG A 20 -5.12 6.91 -0.66
C ARG A 20 -4.12 7.72 0.14
N CYS A 21 -4.15 9.04 -0.03
CA CYS A 21 -3.31 9.97 0.73
C CYS A 21 -3.57 9.82 2.24
N PRO A 22 -2.53 9.66 3.08
CA PRO A 22 -2.72 9.43 4.51
C PRO A 22 -3.25 10.67 5.27
N ARG A 23 -2.96 11.88 4.76
CA ARG A 23 -3.44 13.15 5.35
C ARG A 23 -4.95 13.33 5.27
N CYS A 24 -5.53 13.14 4.09
CA CYS A 24 -6.98 13.32 3.86
C CYS A 24 -7.77 12.01 3.74
N ARG A 25 -7.08 10.87 3.55
CA ARG A 25 -7.64 9.52 3.35
C ARG A 25 -8.57 9.34 2.14
N ARG A 26 -8.61 10.32 1.23
CA ARG A 26 -9.54 10.36 0.08
C ARG A 26 -8.85 10.45 -1.28
N GLY A 27 -7.85 11.33 -1.42
CA GLY A 27 -7.16 11.53 -2.70
C GLY A 27 -6.35 10.30 -3.12
N ARG A 28 -6.36 9.99 -4.42
CA ARG A 28 -5.55 8.88 -4.98
C ARG A 28 -4.09 9.32 -5.10
N LEU A 29 -3.17 8.48 -4.64
CA LEU A 29 -1.73 8.75 -4.74
C LEU A 29 -1.19 8.50 -6.15
N PHE A 30 -1.64 7.42 -6.79
CA PHE A 30 -1.22 7.03 -8.13
C PHE A 30 -2.13 7.61 -9.20
N GLU A 31 -1.57 7.96 -10.36
CA GLU A 31 -2.33 8.41 -11.52
C GLU A 31 -3.19 7.27 -12.09
N GLU A 32 -2.59 6.09 -12.21
CA GLU A 32 -3.26 4.90 -12.73
C GLU A 32 -3.94 4.11 -11.62
N SER A 33 -5.22 3.80 -11.81
CA SER A 33 -6.00 2.99 -10.87
C SER A 33 -5.60 1.52 -10.89
N ASN A 34 -5.26 0.98 -12.06
CA ASN A 34 -4.93 -0.44 -12.24
C ASN A 34 -3.45 -0.72 -11.91
N PRO A 35 -3.14 -1.52 -10.87
CA PRO A 35 -1.76 -1.88 -10.51
C PRO A 35 -1.06 -2.76 -11.55
N TYR A 36 -1.80 -3.46 -12.41
CA TYR A 36 -1.24 -4.37 -13.41
C TYR A 36 -0.91 -3.70 -14.75
N ARG A 37 -1.15 -2.39 -14.88
CA ARG A 37 -0.69 -1.63 -16.05
C ARG A 37 0.79 -1.27 -15.89
N LEU A 38 1.66 -2.24 -16.18
CA LEU A 38 3.11 -2.21 -15.88
C LEU A 38 3.88 -0.99 -16.41
N ARG A 39 3.37 -0.28 -17.43
CA ARG A 39 4.02 0.94 -17.95
C ARG A 39 3.86 2.16 -17.04
N SER A 40 2.74 2.27 -16.32
CA SER A 40 2.37 3.47 -15.56
C SER A 40 2.00 3.20 -14.12
N PHE A 41 2.06 1.94 -13.66
CA PHE A 41 1.58 1.57 -12.33
C PHE A 41 2.31 2.30 -11.19
N MET A 42 3.59 2.66 -11.35
CA MET A 42 4.35 3.38 -10.30
C MET A 42 4.26 4.90 -10.41
N LYS A 43 3.53 5.43 -11.40
CA LYS A 43 3.41 6.87 -11.62
C LYS A 43 2.49 7.48 -10.56
N MET A 44 3.03 8.40 -9.78
CA MET A 44 2.34 9.09 -8.69
C MET A 44 2.03 10.53 -9.07
N ASN A 45 0.90 11.03 -8.57
CA ASN A 45 0.59 12.45 -8.66
C ASN A 45 1.62 13.25 -7.87
N VAL A 46 2.09 14.39 -8.37
CA VAL A 46 3.05 15.25 -7.65
C VAL A 46 2.49 15.70 -6.30
N GLN A 47 1.19 16.02 -6.27
CA GLN A 47 0.46 16.41 -5.08
C GLN A 47 -0.86 15.65 -5.00
N CYS A 48 -1.38 15.49 -3.78
CA CYS A 48 -2.70 14.92 -3.57
C CYS A 48 -3.77 15.82 -4.24
N PRO A 49 -4.61 15.29 -5.14
CA PRO A 49 -5.60 16.10 -5.87
C PRO A 49 -6.69 16.68 -4.95
N VAL A 50 -6.82 16.18 -3.71
CA VAL A 50 -7.86 16.57 -2.75
C VAL A 50 -7.35 17.58 -1.72
N CYS A 51 -6.23 17.30 -1.04
CA CYS A 51 -5.70 18.16 0.04
C CYS A 51 -4.41 18.91 -0.31
N GLY A 52 -3.83 18.66 -1.49
CA GLY A 52 -2.60 19.31 -1.95
C GLY A 52 -1.32 18.83 -1.27
N GLN A 53 -1.38 17.80 -0.44
CA GLN A 53 -0.19 17.21 0.19
C GLN A 53 0.80 16.74 -0.89
N PRO A 54 2.07 17.19 -0.90
CA PRO A 54 3.09 16.64 -1.78
C PRO A 54 3.26 15.14 -1.50
N THR A 55 3.25 14.33 -2.56
CA THR A 55 3.41 12.87 -2.42
C THR A 55 4.85 12.47 -2.21
N GLU A 56 5.79 13.31 -2.64
CA GLU A 56 7.23 13.17 -2.38
C GLU A 56 7.69 14.42 -1.62
N PRO A 57 7.71 14.39 -0.27
CA PRO A 57 8.13 15.53 0.55
C PRO A 57 9.61 15.90 0.34
N GLU A 58 10.44 14.90 0.07
CA GLU A 58 11.90 15.03 -0.11
C GLU A 58 12.35 14.20 -1.32
N THR A 59 13.38 14.66 -2.03
CA THR A 59 13.93 13.90 -3.17
C THR A 59 14.48 12.56 -2.69
N GLY A 60 14.05 11.46 -3.31
CA GLY A 60 14.50 10.11 -2.92
C GLY A 60 13.81 9.56 -1.66
N PHE A 61 12.74 10.19 -1.18
CA PHE A 61 11.96 9.77 -0.01
C PHE A 61 11.55 8.29 -0.03
N TYR A 62 11.30 7.73 -1.22
CA TYR A 62 10.83 6.36 -1.38
C TYR A 62 11.94 5.29 -1.38
N PHE A 63 13.21 5.64 -1.13
CA PHE A 63 14.30 4.64 -1.10
C PHE A 63 14.06 3.54 -0.05
N GLY A 64 13.50 3.91 1.11
CA GLY A 64 13.19 2.95 2.19
C GLY A 64 12.03 2.00 1.91
N THR A 65 11.25 2.21 0.84
CA THR A 65 10.08 1.36 0.52
C THR A 65 10.45 -0.06 0.14
N GLY A 66 11.70 -0.32 -0.25
CA GLY A 66 12.19 -1.68 -0.48
C GLY A 66 12.14 -2.54 0.78
N TYR A 67 12.42 -1.97 1.97
CA TYR A 67 12.34 -2.71 3.23
C TYR A 67 10.90 -3.05 3.59
N VAL A 68 9.97 -2.11 3.37
CA VAL A 68 8.55 -2.34 3.63
C VAL A 68 7.97 -3.40 2.68
N SER A 69 8.32 -3.37 1.39
CA SER A 69 7.86 -4.39 0.45
C SER A 69 8.43 -5.77 0.81
N TYR A 70 9.69 -5.85 1.22
CA TYR A 70 10.29 -7.10 1.69
C TYR A 70 9.58 -7.68 2.92
N ALA A 71 9.29 -6.85 3.93
CA ALA A 71 8.55 -7.28 5.11
C ALA A 71 7.13 -7.77 4.76
N LEU A 72 6.44 -7.09 3.83
CA LEU A 72 5.13 -7.53 3.35
C LEU A 72 5.20 -8.85 2.58
N SER A 73 6.23 -9.06 1.75
CA SER A 73 6.45 -10.32 1.04
C SER A 73 6.67 -11.47 2.02
N ILE A 74 7.50 -11.28 3.06
CA ILE A 74 7.70 -12.28 4.11
C ILE A 74 6.37 -12.58 4.82
N ALA A 75 5.63 -11.55 5.22
CA ALA A 75 4.35 -11.72 5.89
C ALA A 75 3.37 -12.52 5.03
N LEU A 76 3.31 -12.24 3.72
CA LEU A 76 2.49 -13.00 2.78
C LEU A 76 2.96 -14.46 2.67
N SER A 77 4.28 -14.70 2.56
CA SER A 77 4.81 -16.05 2.49
C SER A 77 4.53 -16.85 3.76
N VAL A 78 4.75 -16.28 4.93
CA VAL A 78 4.44 -16.93 6.22
C VAL A 78 2.94 -17.21 6.33
N ALA A 79 2.08 -16.26 5.97
CA ALA A 79 0.63 -16.46 5.99
C ALA A 79 0.20 -17.60 5.05
N THR A 80 0.74 -17.65 3.84
CA THR A 80 0.42 -18.72 2.89
C THR A 80 0.98 -20.08 3.32
N PHE A 81 2.14 -20.10 3.98
CA PHE A 81 2.73 -21.31 4.55
C PHE A 81 1.87 -21.88 5.68
N VAL A 82 1.46 -21.04 6.63
CA VAL A 82 0.59 -21.47 7.73
C VAL A 82 -0.75 -21.96 7.19
N ALA A 83 -1.34 -21.27 6.20
CA ALA A 83 -2.56 -21.72 5.55
C ALA A 83 -2.37 -23.10 4.87
N TRP A 84 -1.25 -23.30 4.16
CA TRP A 84 -0.92 -24.59 3.54
C TRP A 84 -0.77 -25.70 4.57
N TRP A 85 -0.05 -25.43 5.67
CA TRP A 85 0.16 -26.37 6.76
C TRP A 85 -1.17 -26.83 7.36
N VAL A 86 -2.07 -25.89 7.66
CA VAL A 86 -3.34 -26.20 8.33
C VAL A 86 -4.31 -26.95 7.40
N LEU A 87 -4.32 -26.63 6.11
CA LEU A 87 -5.28 -27.22 5.15
C LEU A 87 -4.82 -28.56 4.57
N ILE A 88 -3.53 -28.71 4.27
CA ILE A 88 -2.98 -29.86 3.52
C ILE A 88 -2.07 -30.72 4.38
N GLY A 89 -1.56 -30.17 5.49
CA GLY A 89 -0.52 -30.79 6.30
C GLY A 89 0.89 -30.51 5.77
N PHE A 90 1.87 -30.68 6.64
CA PHE A 90 3.29 -30.51 6.31
C PHE A 90 4.00 -31.87 6.35
N SER A 91 4.71 -32.18 5.26
CA SER A 91 5.60 -33.34 5.17
C SER A 91 6.82 -32.95 4.35
N LEU A 92 8.01 -33.32 4.84
CA LEU A 92 9.29 -33.10 4.17
C LEU A 92 9.67 -34.26 3.23
N ASP A 93 9.10 -35.44 3.46
CA ASP A 93 9.35 -36.63 2.64
C ASP A 93 8.55 -36.61 1.32
N ASP A 94 7.48 -35.80 1.27
CA ASP A 94 6.63 -35.61 0.10
C ASP A 94 7.00 -34.36 -0.72
N SER A 95 6.59 -34.33 -1.99
CA SER A 95 6.73 -33.17 -2.88
C SER A 95 5.86 -31.94 -2.52
N ARG A 96 5.11 -32.00 -1.41
CA ARG A 96 4.17 -30.94 -0.96
C ARG A 96 4.86 -29.61 -0.71
N LEU A 97 6.07 -29.63 -0.16
CA LEU A 97 6.86 -28.42 0.09
C LEU A 97 7.23 -27.73 -1.21
N PHE A 98 7.64 -28.49 -2.24
CA PHE A 98 7.96 -27.93 -3.55
C PHE A 98 6.75 -27.31 -4.24
N TRP A 99 5.58 -27.94 -4.11
CA TRP A 99 4.32 -27.36 -4.59
C TRP A 99 4.00 -26.03 -3.91
N TRP A 100 4.11 -25.98 -2.58
CA TRP A 100 3.92 -24.72 -1.85
C TRP A 100 4.93 -23.65 -2.29
N LEU A 101 6.21 -24.01 -2.43
CA LEU A 101 7.26 -23.08 -2.83
C LEU A 101 7.01 -22.51 -4.24
N GLY A 102 6.62 -23.36 -5.19
CA GLY A 102 6.26 -22.93 -6.54
C GLY A 102 5.05 -21.99 -6.56
N LEU A 103 3.98 -22.34 -5.82
CA LEU A 103 2.80 -21.49 -5.69
C LEU A 103 3.11 -20.16 -4.99
N ASN A 104 3.94 -20.17 -3.95
CA ASN A 104 4.37 -18.97 -3.26
C ASN A 104 5.20 -18.05 -4.18
N GLY A 105 6.12 -18.62 -4.97
CA GLY A 105 6.89 -17.86 -5.95
C GLY A 105 6.00 -17.19 -7.00
N ILE A 106 5.04 -17.93 -7.58
CA ILE A 106 4.09 -17.38 -8.55
C ILE A 106 3.23 -16.28 -7.90
N LEU A 107 2.73 -16.52 -6.69
CA LEU A 107 1.93 -15.54 -5.96
C LEU A 107 2.70 -14.25 -5.70
N LEU A 108 3.97 -14.33 -5.27
CA LEU A 108 4.81 -13.15 -5.03
C LEU A 108 5.04 -12.36 -6.32
N VAL A 109 5.33 -13.04 -7.44
CA VAL A 109 5.50 -12.37 -8.74
C VAL A 109 4.22 -11.66 -9.18
N LEU A 110 3.06 -12.29 -9.01
CA LEU A 110 1.76 -11.69 -9.33
C LEU A 110 1.37 -10.55 -8.37
N MET A 111 1.75 -10.64 -7.10
CA MET A 111 1.48 -9.61 -6.10
C MET A 111 2.49 -8.46 -6.11
N GLN A 112 3.63 -8.61 -6.80
CA GLN A 112 4.70 -7.62 -6.86
C GLN A 112 4.22 -6.17 -7.12
N PRO A 113 3.42 -5.86 -8.16
CA PRO A 113 2.99 -4.49 -8.41
C PRO A 113 2.08 -3.92 -7.30
N LEU A 114 1.30 -4.78 -6.64
CA LEU A 114 0.47 -4.39 -5.49
C LEU A 114 1.34 -4.09 -4.27
N LEU A 115 2.28 -4.98 -3.95
CA LEU A 115 3.19 -4.84 -2.81
C LEU A 115 4.03 -3.56 -2.93
N MET A 116 4.52 -3.24 -4.13
CA MET A 116 5.26 -1.99 -4.38
C MET A 116 4.41 -0.74 -4.10
N ARG A 117 3.16 -0.70 -4.56
CA ARG A 117 2.27 0.44 -4.35
C ARG A 117 1.86 0.61 -2.89
N VAL A 118 1.45 -0.50 -2.25
CA VAL A 118 1.06 -0.51 -0.85
C VAL A 118 2.25 -0.12 0.02
N SER A 119 3.46 -0.59 -0.30
CA SER A 119 4.69 -0.19 0.39
C SER A 119 4.91 1.34 0.38
N ARG A 120 4.78 1.99 -0.79
CA ARG A 120 4.85 3.47 -0.87
C ARG A 120 3.77 4.16 -0.05
N SER A 121 2.54 3.63 -0.07
CA SER A 121 1.43 4.18 0.70
C SER A 121 1.63 4.02 2.21
N ILE A 122 2.16 2.88 2.67
CA ILE A 122 2.53 2.64 4.07
C ILE A 122 3.65 3.58 4.49
N TRP A 123 4.70 3.69 3.67
CA TRP A 123 5.85 4.55 3.94
C TRP A 123 5.40 5.99 4.11
N LEU A 124 4.62 6.53 3.17
CA LEU A 124 4.06 7.88 3.29
C LEU A 124 3.19 8.05 4.54
N ALA A 125 2.45 7.01 4.94
CA ALA A 125 1.60 7.04 6.13
C ALA A 125 2.39 7.06 7.46
N PHE A 126 3.65 6.64 7.48
CA PHE A 126 4.51 6.78 8.66
C PHE A 126 4.97 8.22 8.89
N PHE A 127 5.20 8.98 7.82
CA PHE A 127 5.70 10.35 7.92
C PHE A 127 4.58 11.40 7.86
N VAL A 128 3.47 11.10 7.18
CA VAL A 128 2.34 12.02 7.01
C VAL A 128 1.12 11.51 7.74
N TYR A 129 0.70 12.24 8.77
CA TYR A 129 -0.43 11.88 9.61
C TYR A 129 -1.75 12.46 9.10
N TYR A 130 -2.85 11.86 9.54
CA TYR A 130 -4.20 12.35 9.25
C TYR A 130 -4.45 13.69 9.95
N ASP A 131 -4.95 14.67 9.20
CA ASP A 131 -5.28 16.01 9.70
C ASP A 131 -6.79 16.21 9.61
N LYS A 132 -7.52 16.38 10.73
CA LYS A 132 -8.99 16.56 10.69
C LYS A 132 -9.41 17.82 9.93
N ASN A 133 -8.56 18.84 9.89
CA ASN A 133 -8.82 20.14 9.28
C ASN A 133 -8.21 20.26 7.87
N TRP A 134 -7.84 19.14 7.23
CA TRP A 134 -7.24 19.10 5.89
C TRP A 134 -8.02 19.90 4.83
N ARG A 135 -9.34 20.03 5.03
CA ARG A 135 -10.27 20.71 4.12
C ARG A 135 -10.21 22.24 4.25
N ARG A 136 -9.95 22.74 5.46
CA ARG A 136 -9.79 24.18 5.75
C ARG A 136 -8.37 24.64 5.40
N PHE A 137 -7.37 23.78 5.66
CA PHE A 137 -5.96 24.06 5.40
C PHE A 137 -5.44 23.21 4.24
N ARG A 138 -5.98 23.47 3.04
CA ARG A 138 -5.43 22.88 1.83
C ARG A 138 -4.03 23.45 1.59
N ILE A 139 -3.05 22.59 1.33
CA ILE A 139 -1.73 23.06 0.92
C ILE A 139 -1.85 23.43 -0.56
N SER A 140 -1.98 24.72 -0.84
CA SER A 140 -1.72 25.29 -2.17
C SER A 140 -0.27 25.76 -2.17
N GLN A 141 0.55 25.22 -3.07
CA GLN A 141 1.87 25.80 -3.35
C GLN A 141 1.72 27.21 -3.91
#